data_AF-A0A0B1TNM4-F1
#
_entry.id   AF-A0A0B1TNM4-F1
#
_cell.length_a   1.000
_cell.length_b   1.000
_cell.length_c   1.000
_cell.angle_alpha   90.00
_cell.angle_beta   90.00
_cell.angle_gamma   90.00
#
_symmetry.space_group_name_H-M   'P 1'
#
loop_
_entity.id
_entity.type
_entity.pdbx_description
1 polymer ?
#
loop_
_entity_poly.entity_id
_entity_poly.type
_entity_poly.pdbx_seq_one_letter_code
_entity_poly.pdbx_strand_id
1 'polypeptide(L)'
;MVVWFDGRLPVERIRFENLDAIIVNVPTGNYIPFWKGRHWYTILRQDTGRFFNLDSKLSKPEEITDIVQHCRNLLSKTEDANQLFLIGKGDPSLFVSSE
;
A
#
# COMPACT_ATOMS: atom_id res chain seq x y z
N MET A 1 11.92 3.89 8.21
CA MET A 1 10.80 4.27 9.09
C MET A 1 9.50 3.75 8.51
N VAL A 2 8.48 3.56 9.34
CA VAL A 2 7.17 3.04 8.93
C VAL A 2 6.10 4.03 9.40
N VAL A 3 5.21 4.42 8.50
CA VAL A 3 4.05 5.28 8.81
C VAL A 3 2.78 4.54 8.40
N TRP A 4 1.86 4.35 9.34
CA TRP A 4 0.51 3.90 8.99
C TRP A 4 -0.25 5.06 8.33
N PHE A 5 -0.71 4.85 7.10
CA PHE A 5 -1.45 5.86 6.37
C PHE A 5 -2.93 5.83 6.79
N ASP A 6 -3.46 7.00 7.15
CA ASP A 6 -4.89 7.15 7.42
C ASP A 6 -5.67 7.05 6.10
N GLY A 7 -6.29 5.90 5.86
CA GLY A 7 -7.02 5.61 4.64
C GLY A 7 -8.26 6.48 4.39
N ARG A 8 -8.63 7.34 5.36
CA ARG A 8 -9.68 8.35 5.19
C ARG A 8 -9.18 9.60 4.47
N LEU A 9 -7.87 9.78 4.35
CA LEU A 9 -7.25 10.89 3.64
C LEU A 9 -7.16 10.60 2.13
N PRO A 10 -7.17 11.64 1.29
CA PRO A 10 -6.89 11.48 -0.14
C PRO A 10 -5.52 10.85 -0.37
N VAL A 11 -5.44 9.88 -1.29
CA VAL A 11 -4.20 9.18 -1.66
C VAL A 11 -3.14 10.14 -2.20
N GLU A 12 -3.58 11.25 -2.78
CA GLU A 12 -2.77 12.34 -3.31
C GLU A 12 -1.89 12.99 -2.24
N ARG A 13 -2.22 12.81 -0.95
CA ARG A 13 -1.36 13.27 0.14
C ARG A 13 -0.11 12.42 0.32
N ILE A 14 -0.06 11.21 -0.23
CA ILE A 14 1.13 10.35 -0.15
C ILE A 14 2.21 10.92 -1.09
N ARG A 15 3.39 11.20 -0.55
CA ARG A 15 4.58 11.62 -1.31
C ARG A 15 5.34 10.39 -1.79
N PHE A 16 4.83 9.73 -2.83
CA PHE A 16 5.35 8.46 -3.37
C PHE A 16 6.83 8.51 -3.75
N GLU A 17 7.33 9.67 -4.17
CA GLU A 17 8.73 9.92 -4.50
C GLU A 17 9.69 9.76 -3.32
N ASN A 18 9.19 9.93 -2.09
CA ASN A 18 9.96 9.80 -0.85
C ASN A 18 9.89 8.40 -0.23
N LEU A 19 9.15 7.48 -0.84
CA LEU A 19 8.97 6.13 -0.34
C LEU A 19 9.96 5.15 -0.97
N ASP A 20 10.48 4.24 -0.16
CA ASP A 20 11.17 3.04 -0.64
C ASP A 20 10.15 1.94 -0.98
N ALA A 21 9.08 1.83 -0.20
CA ALA A 21 8.06 0.80 -0.38
C ALA A 21 6.72 1.17 0.28
N ILE A 22 5.69 0.39 -0.04
CA ILE A 22 4.40 0.38 0.64
C ILE A 22 4.11 -1.05 1.06
N ILE A 23 3.87 -1.29 2.35
CA ILE A 23 3.35 -2.56 2.82
C ILE A 23 1.82 -2.47 2.81
N VAL A 24 1.18 -3.42 2.15
CA VAL A 24 -0.27 -3.50 2.01
C VAL A 24 -0.79 -4.65 2.85
N ASN A 25 -1.88 -4.38 3.55
CA ASN A 25 -2.59 -5.36 4.36
C ASN A 25 -4.06 -5.44 3.93
N VAL A 26 -4.45 -6.55 3.31
CA VAL A 26 -5.81 -6.76 2.80
C VAL A 26 -6.51 -7.90 3.53
N PRO A 27 -7.82 -7.82 3.79
CA PRO A 27 -8.57 -8.94 4.35
C PRO A 27 -8.60 -10.11 3.34
N THR A 28 -8.53 -11.33 3.84
CA THR A 28 -8.77 -12.54 3.03
C THR A 28 -10.09 -13.17 3.43
N GLY A 29 -11.00 -13.29 2.47
CA GLY A 29 -12.22 -14.09 2.65
C GLY A 29 -11.89 -15.58 2.51
N ASN A 30 -12.04 -16.33 3.59
CA ASN A 30 -12.19 -17.79 3.49
C ASN A 30 -13.68 -18.12 3.35
N TYR A 31 -13.99 -19.21 2.65
CA TYR A 31 -15.36 -19.75 2.55
C TYR A 31 -16.00 -20.13 3.91
N ILE A 32 -15.22 -20.09 5.01
CA ILE A 32 -15.67 -20.38 6.37
C ILE A 32 -15.95 -19.03 7.08
N PRO A 33 -17.22 -18.73 7.45
CA PRO A 33 -17.66 -17.41 7.93
C PRO A 33 -16.93 -16.82 9.15
N PHE A 34 -16.17 -17.63 9.90
CA PHE A 34 -15.55 -17.24 11.17
C PHE A 34 -14.02 -17.10 11.11
N TRP A 35 -13.39 -17.43 9.97
CA TRP A 35 -11.94 -17.28 9.79
C TRP A 35 -11.64 -16.07 8.91
N LYS A 36 -11.59 -14.90 9.55
CA LYS A 36 -11.10 -13.68 8.90
C LYS A 36 -9.59 -13.64 9.02
N GLY A 37 -8.91 -13.91 7.91
CA GLY A 37 -7.46 -13.75 7.79
C GLY A 37 -7.10 -12.41 7.18
N ARG A 38 -5.81 -12.10 7.20
CA ARG A 38 -5.25 -10.97 6.46
C ARG A 38 -4.06 -11.42 5.64
N HIS A 39 -3.94 -10.85 4.46
CA HIS A 39 -2.85 -11.10 3.52
C HIS A 39 -2.01 -9.85 3.41
N TRP A 40 -0.71 -10.05 3.55
CA TRP A 40 0.28 -9.00 3.51
C TRP A 40 1.08 -9.13 2.23
N TYR A 41 1.32 -8.01 1.57
CA TYR A 41 2.26 -7.94 0.46
C TYR A 41 2.95 -6.59 0.40
N THR A 42 4.00 -6.50 -0.41
CA THR A 42 4.80 -5.29 -0.55
C THR A 42 4.70 -4.76 -1.97
N ILE A 43 4.58 -3.44 -2.10
CA ILE A 43 4.81 -2.70 -3.33
C ILE A 43 6.17 -2.01 -3.17
N LEU A 44 7.14 -2.37 -4.00
CA LEU A 44 8.50 -1.84 -3.93
C LEU A 44 8.71 -0.75 -4.98
N ARG A 45 9.30 0.38 -4.59
CA ARG A 45 9.78 1.40 -5.54
C ARG A 45 11.23 1.08 -5.92
N GLN A 46 11.51 1.01 -7.20
CA GLN A 46 12.88 0.89 -7.71
C GLN A 46 13.54 2.27 -7.83
N ASP A 47 14.87 2.29 -7.93
CA ASP A 47 15.65 3.53 -8.15
C ASP A 47 15.22 4.29 -9.41
N THR A 48 14.63 3.59 -10.39
CA THR A 48 14.05 4.18 -11.60
C THR A 48 12.74 4.94 -11.36
N GLY A 49 12.19 4.90 -10.14
CA GLY A 49 10.91 5.48 -9.77
C GLY A 49 9.69 4.59 -10.08
N ARG A 50 9.91 3.41 -10.68
CA ARG A 50 8.86 2.44 -11.01
C ARG A 50 8.43 1.65 -9.78
N PHE A 51 7.15 1.30 -9.70
CA PHE A 51 6.57 0.52 -8.61
C PHE A 51 6.26 -0.90 -9.06
N PHE A 52 6.55 -1.88 -8.21
CA PHE A 52 6.28 -3.29 -8.48
C PHE A 52 5.51 -3.93 -7.34
N ASN A 53 4.43 -4.62 -7.67
CA ASN A 53 3.70 -5.50 -6.77
C ASN A 53 4.49 -6.79 -6.56
N LEU A 54 4.85 -7.07 -5.31
CA LEU A 54 5.56 -8.28 -4.87
C LEU A 54 4.63 -9.21 -4.06
N ASP A 55 3.33 -9.19 -4.33
CA ASP A 55 2.38 -10.14 -3.77
C ASP A 55 2.81 -11.58 -4.07
N SER A 56 2.98 -12.38 -3.01
CA SER A 56 3.37 -13.78 -3.08
C SER A 56 2.35 -14.68 -3.80
N LYS A 57 1.14 -14.17 -4.06
CA LYS A 57 0.12 -14.83 -4.88
C LYS A 57 0.34 -14.63 -6.38
N LEU A 58 1.19 -13.69 -6.79
CA LEU A 58 1.57 -13.52 -8.18
C LEU A 58 2.65 -14.54 -8.57
N SER A 59 2.64 -14.98 -9.83
CA SER A 59 3.68 -15.88 -10.35
C SER A 59 5.03 -15.18 -10.52
N LYS A 60 5.03 -13.85 -10.61
CA LYS A 60 6.20 -12.97 -10.73
C LYS A 60 5.84 -11.55 -10.31
N PRO A 61 6.82 -10.68 -10.01
CA PRO A 61 6.57 -9.25 -9.80
C PRO A 61 5.85 -8.61 -10.99
N GLU A 62 4.85 -7.79 -10.69
CA GLU A 62 4.08 -7.04 -11.69
C GLU A 62 4.26 -5.53 -11.51
N GLU A 63 4.49 -4.81 -12.60
CA GLU A 63 4.62 -3.36 -12.56
C GLU A 63 3.27 -2.68 -12.31
N ILE A 64 3.27 -1.67 -11.44
CA ILE A 64 2.16 -0.77 -11.22
C ILE A 64 2.50 0.55 -11.92
N THR A 65 1.83 0.81 -13.04
CA THR A 65 2.07 2.01 -13.87
C THR A 65 1.43 3.28 -13.30
N ASP A 66 0.34 3.15 -12.55
CA ASP A 66 -0.34 4.24 -11.84
C ASP A 66 -0.51 3.88 -10.36
N ILE A 67 0.49 4.26 -9.56
CA ILE A 67 0.52 3.96 -8.12
C ILE A 67 -0.60 4.68 -7.36
N VAL A 68 -0.97 5.89 -7.80
CA VAL A 68 -2.02 6.69 -7.16
C VAL A 68 -3.36 5.99 -7.33
N GLN A 69 -3.71 5.60 -8.56
CA GLN A 69 -4.94 4.87 -8.83
C GLN A 69 -4.94 3.49 -8.16
N HIS A 70 -3.80 2.80 -8.11
CA HIS A 70 -3.68 1.52 -7.41
C HIS A 70 -4.01 1.67 -5.92
N CYS A 71 -3.39 2.63 -5.22
CA CYS A 71 -3.68 2.90 -3.80
C CYS A 71 -5.12 3.36 -3.58
N ARG A 72 -5.69 4.16 -4.50
CA ARG A 72 -7.11 4.56 -4.45
C ARG A 72 -8.04 3.34 -4.51
N ASN A 73 -7.76 2.39 -5.39
CA ASN A 73 -8.52 1.14 -5.50
C ASN A 73 -8.36 0.25 -4.26
N LEU A 74 -7.21 0.30 -3.59
CA LEU A 74 -7.02 -0.42 -2.32
C LEU A 74 -7.88 0.20 -1.22
N LEU A 75 -7.91 1.52 -1.10
CA LEU A 75 -8.64 2.20 -0.02
C LEU A 75 -10.14 2.36 -0.26
N SER A 76 -10.64 2.16 -1.48
CA SER A 76 -12.08 2.28 -1.80
C SER A 76 -12.96 1.15 -1.23
N LYS A 77 -12.36 0.10 -0.66
CA LYS A 77 -13.08 -1.04 -0.07
C LYS A 77 -13.51 -0.74 1.37
N THR A 78 -14.82 -0.79 1.64
CA THR A 78 -15.44 -0.29 2.88
C THR A 78 -15.64 -1.34 3.98
N GLU A 79 -15.73 -2.63 3.65
CA GLU A 79 -15.80 -3.71 4.64
C GLU A 79 -14.40 -4.19 5.01
N ASP A 80 -14.04 -4.07 6.30
CA ASP A 80 -12.74 -4.49 6.86
C ASP A 80 -11.53 -3.90 6.09
N ALA A 81 -11.47 -2.55 6.08
CA ALA A 81 -10.63 -1.75 5.21
C ALA A 81 -9.18 -2.25 5.05
N ASN A 82 -8.69 -2.14 3.82
CA ASN A 82 -7.28 -2.32 3.51
C ASN A 82 -6.45 -1.27 4.27
N GLN A 83 -5.25 -1.66 4.68
CA GLN A 83 -4.33 -0.75 5.36
C GLN A 83 -3.06 -0.60 4.53
N LEU A 84 -2.55 0.62 4.47
CA LEU A 84 -1.28 0.95 3.82
C LEU A 84 -0.29 1.41 4.88
N PHE A 85 0.93 0.90 4.80
CA PHE A 85 2.05 1.33 5.62
C PHE A 85 3.16 1.85 4.69
N LEU A 86 3.48 3.12 4.82
CA LEU A 86 4.46 3.83 4.01
C LEU A 86 5.84 3.62 4.59
N ILE A 87 6.77 3.16 3.76
CA ILE A 87 8.13 2.80 4.15
C ILE A 87 9.10 3.71 3.41
N GLY A 88 10.02 4.32 4.15
CA GLY A 88 11.07 5.15 3.58
C GLY A 88 12.18 5.41 4.58
N LYS A 89 13.27 6.04 4.13
CA LYS A 89 14.34 6.55 4.99
C LYS A 89 14.03 7.99 5.43
N GLY A 90 14.67 8.43 6.51
CA GLY A 90 14.55 9.80 7.01
C GLY A 90 13.30 10.05 7.84
N ASP A 91 12.84 11.31 7.86
CA ASP A 91 11.74 11.80 8.70
C ASP A 91 10.37 11.31 8.17
N PRO A 92 9.57 10.60 8.99
CA PRO A 92 8.19 10.22 8.69
C PRO A 92 7.28 11.34 8.16
N SER A 93 7.53 12.60 8.55
CA SER A 93 6.75 13.76 8.10
C SER A 93 6.85 13.99 6.58
N LEU A 94 7.89 13.44 5.93
CA LEU A 94 8.11 13.55 4.48
C LEU A 94 7.27 12.58 3.66
N PHE A 95 6.54 11.66 4.29
CA PHE A 95 5.78 10.62 3.57
C PHE A 95 4.35 11.05 3.23
N VAL A 96 3.78 12.01 3.98
CA VAL A 96 2.40 12.48 3.82
C VAL A 96 2.38 14.02 3.86
N SER A 97 1.77 14.69 2.87
CA SER A 97 1.56 16.14 2.90
C SER A 97 0.67 16.53 4.08
N SER A 98 0.90 17.70 4.67
CA SER A 98 0.03 18.31 5.70
C SER A 98 -1.22 18.98 5.12
N GLU A 99 -1.15 19.38 3.85
CA GLU A 99 -2.22 19.99 3.05
C GLU A 99 -3.02 18.93 2.30
#